data_AF-A0A4Y7Q6A7-F1
#
_entry.id   AF-A0A4Y7Q6A7-F1
#
_cell.length_a   1.000
_cell.length_b   1.000
_cell.length_c   1.000
_cell.angle_alpha   90.00
_cell.angle_beta   90.00
_cell.angle_gamma   90.00
#
_symmetry.space_group_name_H-M   'P 1'
#
loop_
_entity.id
_entity.type
_entity.pdbx_description
1 polymer ?
#
loop_
_entity_poly.entity_id
_entity_poly.type
_entity_poly.pdbx_seq_one_letter_code
_entity_poly.pdbx_strand_id
1 'polypeptide(L)'
;MDLNVTHYWELSASWPHLTNLLARSHPTLTSCEILGTPMIDEDIIRCLQRTPSLTTLSGDEHLFTAKVMDALTPCVESTKMPLCPILRTMELKRMHDGFS
;
A
#
# COMPACT_ATOMS: atom_id res chain seq x y z
N MET A 1 -4.72 15.98 40.12
CA MET A 1 -5.19 14.86 39.29
C MET A 1 -5.19 15.39 37.87
N ASP A 2 -4.02 15.35 37.25
CA ASP A 2 -3.84 15.83 35.88
C ASP A 2 -4.24 14.70 34.92
N LEU A 3 -5.20 14.99 34.07
CA LEU A 3 -5.59 14.10 32.98
C LEU A 3 -4.41 14.05 32.00
N ASN A 4 -3.69 12.93 32.05
CA ASN A 4 -2.65 12.59 31.09
C ASN A 4 -3.30 12.31 29.72
N VAL A 5 -3.56 13.36 28.94
CA VAL A 5 -3.97 13.25 27.54
C VAL A 5 -2.70 13.10 26.69
N THR A 6 -2.01 11.98 26.85
CA THR A 6 -0.92 11.58 25.95
C THR A 6 -1.48 10.63 24.89
N HIS A 7 -1.54 11.13 23.64
CA HIS A 7 -1.41 10.35 22.41
C HIS A 7 -2.41 9.20 22.15
N TYR A 8 -3.69 9.51 21.94
CA TYR A 8 -4.69 8.55 21.44
C TYR A 8 -4.69 8.36 19.91
N TRP A 9 -3.62 8.70 19.18
CA TRP A 9 -3.53 8.42 17.73
C TRP A 9 -2.63 7.23 17.38
N GLU A 10 -2.01 6.59 18.38
CA GLU A 10 -1.03 5.51 18.18
C GLU A 10 -1.65 4.10 18.15
N LEU A 11 -2.98 3.99 18.15
CA LEU A 11 -3.68 2.78 17.74
C LEU A 11 -3.96 2.88 16.24
N SER A 12 -2.90 2.74 15.45
CA SER A 12 -2.92 2.55 14.00
C SER A 12 -3.80 1.33 13.66
N ALA A 13 -5.09 1.57 13.48
CA ALA A 13 -6.05 0.54 13.13
C ALA A 13 -5.72 0.07 11.72
N SER A 14 -5.09 -1.11 11.62
CA SER A 14 -4.88 -1.81 10.35
C SER A 14 -6.21 -1.87 9.58
N TRP A 15 -6.15 -1.67 8.27
CA TRP A 15 -7.30 -1.69 7.37
C TRP A 15 -7.32 -2.98 6.53
N PRO A 16 -7.77 -4.11 7.09
CA PRO A 16 -7.63 -5.43 6.45
C PRO A 16 -8.61 -5.66 5.30
N HIS A 17 -9.59 -4.78 5.12
CA HIS A 17 -10.72 -5.02 4.21
C HIS A 17 -10.28 -5.24 2.77
N LEU A 18 -9.35 -4.43 2.25
CA LEU A 18 -8.82 -4.59 0.90
C LEU A 18 -8.02 -5.89 0.75
N THR A 19 -7.14 -6.19 1.70
CA THR A 19 -6.37 -7.45 1.72
C THR A 19 -7.31 -8.66 1.73
N ASN A 20 -8.35 -8.64 2.56
CA ASN A 20 -9.34 -9.70 2.67
C ASN A 20 -10.15 -9.87 1.37
N LEU A 21 -10.50 -8.77 0.73
CA LEU A 21 -11.19 -8.79 -0.57
C LEU A 21 -10.30 -9.45 -1.64
N LEU A 22 -9.02 -9.06 -1.74
CA LEU A 22 -8.07 -9.64 -2.68
C LEU A 22 -7.84 -11.13 -2.41
N ALA A 23 -7.69 -11.51 -1.14
CA ALA A 23 -7.53 -12.90 -0.74
C ALA A 23 -8.74 -13.78 -1.11
N ARG A 24 -9.96 -13.23 -1.02
CA ARG A 24 -11.18 -13.98 -1.38
C ARG A 24 -11.41 -14.04 -2.88
N SER A 25 -11.15 -12.94 -3.59
CA SER A 25 -11.45 -12.80 -5.02
C SER A 25 -10.42 -13.46 -5.93
N HIS A 26 -9.19 -13.72 -5.46
CA HIS A 26 -8.07 -14.23 -6.27
C HIS A 26 -7.93 -13.51 -7.61
N PRO A 27 -7.91 -12.16 -7.62
CA PRO A 27 -8.05 -11.42 -8.85
C PRO A 27 -6.76 -11.51 -9.67
N THR A 28 -6.88 -11.63 -10.99
CA THR A 28 -5.77 -11.40 -11.92
C THR A 28 -5.61 -9.90 -12.17
N LEU A 29 -5.40 -9.14 -11.08
CA LEU A 29 -5.34 -7.70 -11.12
C LEU A 29 -4.03 -7.24 -11.78
N THR A 30 -4.14 -6.50 -12.89
CA THR A 30 -2.99 -5.96 -13.64
C THR A 30 -2.76 -4.48 -13.37
N SER A 31 -3.79 -3.75 -12.93
CA SER A 31 -3.71 -2.33 -12.59
C SER A 31 -4.41 -2.06 -11.25
N CYS A 32 -3.77 -1.26 -10.40
CA CYS A 32 -4.29 -0.90 -9.08
C CYS A 32 -4.08 0.60 -8.84
N GLU A 33 -5.12 1.26 -8.34
CA GLU A 33 -5.09 2.65 -7.90
C GLU A 33 -5.50 2.71 -6.43
N ILE A 34 -4.65 3.31 -5.60
CA ILE A 34 -4.87 3.48 -4.16
C ILE A 34 -4.70 4.96 -3.84
N LEU A 35 -5.80 5.64 -3.49
CA LEU A 35 -5.85 7.07 -3.17
C LEU A 35 -6.61 7.32 -1.88
N GLY A 36 -6.12 8.22 -1.04
CA GLY A 36 -6.83 8.72 0.14
C GLY A 36 -7.20 7.64 1.14
N THR A 37 -6.40 6.58 1.24
CA THR A 37 -6.73 5.43 2.08
C THR A 37 -6.14 5.55 3.48
N PRO A 38 -6.84 5.08 4.53
CA PRO A 38 -6.30 5.04 5.89
C PRO A 38 -5.33 3.86 6.11
N MET A 39 -4.81 3.25 5.05
CA MET A 39 -3.97 2.05 5.12
C MET A 39 -2.57 2.40 5.60
N ILE A 40 -2.00 1.66 6.55
CA ILE A 40 -0.58 1.79 6.87
C ILE A 40 0.28 0.98 5.88
N ASP A 41 1.60 1.18 5.88
CA ASP A 41 2.56 0.45 5.02
C ASP A 41 2.32 -1.07 5.00
N GLU A 42 2.05 -1.65 6.17
CA GLU A 42 1.79 -3.08 6.31
C GLU A 42 0.52 -3.53 5.59
N ASP A 43 -0.52 -2.70 5.55
CA ASP A 43 -1.74 -3.02 4.83
C ASP A 43 -1.50 -2.95 3.32
N ILE A 44 -0.73 -1.97 2.86
CA ILE A 44 -0.34 -1.81 1.45
C ILE A 44 0.48 -3.04 1.01
N ILE A 45 1.51 -3.39 1.77
CA ILE A 45 2.37 -4.55 1.53
C ILE A 45 1.55 -5.84 1.43
N ARG A 46 0.59 -6.05 2.35
CA ARG A 46 -0.30 -7.22 2.30
C ARG A 46 -1.19 -7.23 1.06
N CYS A 47 -1.65 -6.07 0.58
CA CYS A 47 -2.41 -6.00 -0.65
C CYS A 47 -1.55 -6.35 -1.88
N LEU A 48 -0.32 -5.84 -1.95
CA LEU A 48 0.63 -6.12 -3.03
C LEU A 48 1.03 -7.60 -3.06
N GLN A 49 1.22 -8.23 -1.89
CA GLN A 49 1.44 -9.68 -1.78
C GLN A 49 0.34 -10.53 -2.43
N ARG A 50 -0.89 -10.02 -2.52
CA ARG A 50 -2.04 -10.72 -3.12
C ARG A 50 -2.24 -10.41 -4.60
N THR A 51 -1.41 -9.55 -5.17
CA THR A 51 -1.52 -9.10 -6.56
C THR A 51 -0.19 -9.24 -7.31
N PRO A 52 0.39 -10.46 -7.40
CA PRO A 52 1.69 -10.67 -8.03
C PRO A 52 1.69 -10.39 -9.55
N SER A 53 0.51 -10.36 -10.18
CA SER A 53 0.33 -10.06 -11.61
C SER A 53 0.21 -8.56 -11.92
N LEU A 54 0.42 -7.70 -10.93
CA LEU A 54 0.27 -6.25 -11.10
C LEU A 54 1.36 -5.70 -12.01
N THR A 55 0.95 -5.00 -13.07
CA THR A 55 1.84 -4.31 -14.02
C THR A 55 1.84 -2.80 -13.83
N THR A 56 0.76 -2.24 -13.29
CA THR A 56 0.59 -0.81 -13.05
C THR A 56 0.12 -0.54 -11.62
N LEU A 57 0.83 0.32 -10.91
CA LEU A 57 0.46 0.79 -9.57
C LEU A 57 0.40 2.32 -9.58
N SER A 58 -0.74 2.90 -9.21
CA SER A 58 -0.89 4.34 -9.09
C SER A 58 -1.45 4.72 -7.71
N GLY A 59 -1.06 5.89 -7.21
CA GLY A 59 -1.56 6.37 -5.94
C GLY A 59 -0.93 7.69 -5.52
N ASP A 60 -1.25 8.12 -4.30
CA ASP A 60 -0.72 9.34 -3.71
C ASP A 60 0.63 9.11 -3.04
N GLU A 61 1.16 10.15 -2.39
CA GLU A 61 2.44 10.08 -1.67
C GLU A 61 2.44 9.06 -0.53
N HIS A 62 1.26 8.74 0.02
CA HIS A 62 1.10 7.76 1.09
C HIS A 62 1.27 6.33 0.61
N LEU A 63 1.05 6.07 -0.68
CA LEU A 63 1.30 4.75 -1.28
C LEU A 63 2.80 4.45 -1.45
N PHE A 64 3.61 5.47 -1.73
CA PHE A 64 5.02 5.30 -2.14
C PHE A 64 6.01 5.61 -1.02
N THR A 65 5.74 5.11 0.19
CA THR A 65 6.68 5.20 1.31
C THR A 65 7.93 4.35 1.04
N ALA A 66 9.05 4.69 1.68
CA ALA A 66 10.31 3.95 1.53
C ALA A 66 10.13 2.44 1.79
N LYS A 67 9.34 2.08 2.81
CA LYS A 67 9.07 0.69 3.16
C LYS A 67 8.30 -0.07 2.09
N VAL A 68 7.32 0.58 1.45
CA VAL A 68 6.58 -0.01 0.32
C VAL A 68 7.49 -0.13 -0.90
N MET A 69 8.29 0.90 -1.19
CA MET A 69 9.25 0.90 -2.29
C MET A 69 10.31 -0.20 -2.15
N ASP A 70 10.83 -0.42 -0.95
CA ASP A 70 11.77 -1.51 -0.65
C ASP A 70 11.14 -2.88 -0.89
N ALA A 71 9.85 -3.04 -0.59
CA ALA A 71 9.13 -4.29 -0.84
C ALA A 71 8.87 -4.56 -2.34
N LEU A 72 8.82 -3.51 -3.15
CA LEU A 72 8.66 -3.59 -4.61
C LEU A 72 10.00 -3.74 -5.35
N THR A 73 11.10 -3.32 -4.74
CA THR A 73 12.42 -3.29 -5.38
C THR A 73 13.14 -4.63 -5.24
N PRO A 74 13.68 -5.21 -6.32
CA PRO A 74 14.55 -6.38 -6.22
C PRO A 74 15.79 -6.08 -5.38
N CYS A 75 16.11 -6.94 -4.41
CA CYS A 75 17.33 -6.82 -3.61
C CYS A 75 18.40 -7.75 -4.17
N VAL A 76 19.58 -7.22 -4.50
CA VAL A 76 20.70 -7.99 -5.08
C VAL A 76 21.31 -8.97 -4.07
N GLU A 77 21.26 -8.63 -2.79
CA GLU A 77 21.89 -9.41 -1.71
C GLU A 77 20.93 -10.39 -1.04
N SER A 78 19.63 -10.34 -1.37
CA SER A 78 18.60 -11.15 -0.73
C SER A 78 17.92 -12.07 -1.74
N THR A 79 17.62 -13.30 -1.31
CA THR A 79 16.80 -14.25 -2.10
C THR A 79 15.31 -13.89 -2.11
N LYS A 80 14.92 -12.77 -1.49
CA LYS A 80 13.52 -12.34 -1.42
C LYS A 80 13.06 -11.80 -2.77
N MET A 81 12.09 -12.46 -3.39
CA MET A 81 11.41 -11.93 -4.58
C MET A 81 10.61 -10.66 -4.23
N PRO A 82 10.63 -9.64 -5.11
CA PRO A 82 9.76 -8.47 -4.96
C PRO A 82 8.28 -8.88 -5.06
N LEU A 83 7.39 -8.13 -4.40
CA LEU A 83 5.97 -8.50 -4.29
C LEU A 83 5.22 -8.52 -5.62
N CYS A 84 5.55 -7.59 -6.51
CA CYS A 84 4.97 -7.46 -7.85
C CYS A 84 6.11 -7.55 -8.87
N PRO A 85 6.63 -8.74 -9.17
CA PRO A 85 7.86 -8.92 -9.96
C PRO A 85 7.72 -8.48 -11.42
N ILE A 86 6.49 -8.28 -11.90
CA ILE A 86 6.20 -7.81 -13.26
C ILE A 86 5.67 -6.37 -13.29
N LEU A 87 5.81 -5.62 -12.19
CA LEU A 87 5.43 -4.21 -12.13
C LEU A 87 6.30 -3.41 -13.10
N ARG A 88 5.66 -2.61 -13.96
CA ARG A 88 6.32 -1.82 -15.01
C ARG A 88 6.08 -0.32 -14.86
N THR A 89 4.91 0.03 -14.36
CA THR A 89 4.47 1.42 -14.31
C THR A 89 4.09 1.79 -12.89
N MET A 90 4.67 2.90 -12.41
CA MET A 90 4.34 3.53 -11.14
C MET A 90 3.97 4.99 -11.39
N GLU A 91 2.81 5.42 -10.91
CA GLU A 91 2.29 6.76 -11.15
C GLU A 91 1.91 7.45 -9.83
N LEU A 92 2.58 8.56 -9.52
CA LEU A 92 2.19 9.45 -8.44
C LEU A 92 1.05 10.36 -8.90
N LYS A 93 -0.08 10.27 -8.22
CA LYS A 93 -1.28 11.07 -8.44
C LYS A 93 -1.41 12.08 -7.30
N ARG A 94 -1.74 13.32 -7.66
CA ARG A 94 -2.12 14.32 -6.68
C ARG A 94 -3.54 14.03 -6.21
N MET A 95 -3.78 14.07 -4.91
CA MET A 95 -5.14 14.22 -4.43
C MET A 95 -5.64 15.59 -4.88
N HIS A 96 -6.70 15.62 -5.70
CA HIS A 96 -7.37 16.88 -5.98
C HIS A 96 -8.10 17.28 -4.71
N ASP A 97 -7.59 18.31 -4.03
CA ASP A 97 -8.31 19.02 -3.00
C ASP A 97 -9.53 19.66 -3.67
N GLY A 98 -10.66 18.95 -3.65
CA GLY A 98 -11.91 19.42 -4.22
C GLY A 98 -12.45 20.61 -3.42
N PHE A 99 -11.95 21.81 -3.72
CA PHE A 99 -12.62 23.07 -3.48
C PHE A 99 -12.41 23.97 -4.71
N SER A 100 -13.40 23.96 -5.61
CA SER A 100 -13.63 24.99 -6.62
C SER A 100 -15.00 25.61 -6.37
#